data_AF-W1DSW6-F1
#
_entry.id   AF-W1DSW6-F1
#
_cell.length_a   1.000
_cell.length_b   1.000
_cell.length_c   1.000
_cell.angle_alpha   90.00
_cell.angle_beta   90.00
_cell.angle_gamma   90.00
#
_symmetry.space_group_name_H-M   'P 1'
#
loop_
_entity.id
_entity.type
_entity.pdbx_description
1 polymer ?
#
loop_
_entity_poly.entity_id
_entity_poly.type
_entity_poly.pdbx_seq_one_letter_code
_entity_poly.pdbx_strand_id
1 'polypeptide(L)' 'MTGKKRSASSSRWLQEHFSDKYVQQAQKKGLRSRAWFKLDEIQQSDKIF' A
#
# COMPACT_ATOMS: atom_id res chain seq x y z
N MET A 1 22.55 -18.33 -8.92
CA MET A 1 21.49 -17.29 -8.93
C MET A 1 21.97 -16.10 -8.11
N THR A 2 22.70 -15.15 -8.70
CA THR A 2 23.14 -13.93 -8.01
C THR A 2 21.92 -13.03 -7.79
N GLY A 3 21.31 -13.13 -6.61
CA GLY A 3 20.21 -12.25 -6.20
C GLY A 3 20.68 -10.80 -6.26
N LYS A 4 20.13 -10.04 -7.21
CA LYS A 4 20.48 -8.64 -7.45
C LYS A 4 20.16 -7.85 -6.17
N LYS A 5 21.18 -7.54 -5.38
CA LYS A 5 21.02 -6.74 -4.15
C LYS A 5 20.42 -5.40 -4.57
N ARG A 6 19.24 -5.09 -4.03
CA ARG A 6 18.56 -3.80 -4.28
C ARG A 6 19.48 -2.66 -3.85
N SER A 7 19.48 -1.56 -4.59
CA SER A 7 20.26 -0.37 -4.22
C SER A 7 19.79 0.17 -2.87
N ALA A 8 20.66 0.87 -2.13
CA ALA A 8 20.31 1.47 -0.85
C ALA A 8 19.10 2.42 -0.95
N SER A 9 18.99 3.15 -2.06
CA SER A 9 17.83 4.00 -2.38
C SER A 9 16.53 3.21 -2.55
N SER A 10 16.59 2.03 -3.17
CA SER A 10 15.42 1.17 -3.36
C SER A 10 14.95 0.54 -2.04
N SER A 11 15.88 0.13 -1.18
CA SER A 11 15.54 -0.39 0.16
C SER A 11 14.89 0.68 1.03
N ARG A 12 15.40 1.93 1.00
CA ARG A 12 14.83 3.05 1.75
C ARG A 12 13.40 3.38 1.27
N TRP A 13 13.19 3.42 -0.04
CA TRP A 13 11.85 3.63 -0.61
C TRP A 13 10.85 2.53 -0.21
N LEU A 14 11.28 1.26 -0.21
CA LEU A 14 10.44 0.15 0.26
C LEU A 14 10.08 0.33 1.73
N GLN A 15 11.03 0.72 2.56
CA GLN A 15 10.79 0.93 3.99
C GLN A 15 9.78 2.07 4.22
N GLU A 16 9.87 3.17 3.48
CA GLU A 16 8.88 4.25 3.51
C GLU A 16 7.50 3.78 3.03
N HIS A 17 7.46 2.97 1.96
CA HIS A 17 6.22 2.39 1.45
C HIS A 17 5.53 1.48 2.48
N PHE A 18 6.27 0.61 3.15
CA PHE A 18 5.72 -0.26 4.19
C PHE A 18 5.37 0.50 5.48
N SER A 19 5.99 1.66 5.72
CA SER A 19 5.67 2.53 6.86
C SER A 19 4.36 3.31 6.64
N ASP A 20 3.83 3.38 5.42
CA ASP A 20 2.55 4.03 5.13
C ASP A 20 1.41 3.35 5.92
N LYS A 21 0.68 4.17 6.70
CA LYS A 21 -0.41 3.72 7.58
C LYS A 21 -1.48 2.93 6.81
N TYR A 22 -1.82 3.33 5.59
CA TYR A 22 -2.82 2.65 4.78
C TYR A 22 -2.27 1.35 4.19
N VAL A 23 -0.97 1.27 3.89
CA VAL A 23 -0.33 0.01 3.49
C VAL A 23 -0.37 -1.00 4.65
N GLN A 24 -0.03 -0.58 5.87
CA GLN A 24 -0.11 -1.45 7.06
C GLN A 24 -1.56 -1.88 7.37
N GLN A 25 -2.50 -0.94 7.32
CA GLN A 25 -3.91 -1.27 7.53
C GLN A 25 -4.46 -2.19 6.43
N ALA A 26 -4.05 -2.00 5.17
CA ALA A 26 -4.41 -2.88 4.08
C ALA A 26 -3.90 -4.30 4.34
N GLN A 27 -2.62 -4.44 4.71
CA GLN A 27 -2.01 -5.72 5.01
C GLN A 27 -2.71 -6.43 6.18
N LYS A 28 -3.04 -5.70 7.24
CA LYS A 28 -3.77 -6.23 8.40
C LYS A 28 -5.19 -6.68 8.04
N LYS A 29 -5.86 -5.97 7.14
CA LYS A 29 -7.23 -6.27 6.69
C LYS A 29 -7.28 -7.25 5.50
N GLY A 30 -6.14 -7.71 4.98
CA GLY A 30 -6.08 -8.56 3.77
C GLY A 30 -6.47 -7.84 2.48
N LEU A 31 -6.39 -6.51 2.45
CA LEU A 31 -6.73 -5.68 1.30
C LEU A 31 -5.54 -5.62 0.32
N ARG A 32 -5.85 -5.65 -0.97
CA ARG A 32 -4.84 -5.69 -2.04
C ARG A 32 -3.97 -4.43 -2.15
N SER A 33 -4.50 -3.27 -1.78
CA SER A 33 -3.80 -2.00 -1.97
C SER A 33 -4.39 -0.90 -1.10
N ARG A 34 -3.56 0.12 -0.78
CA ARG A 34 -4.02 1.31 -0.04
C ARG A 34 -5.14 2.09 -0.74
N ALA A 35 -5.29 1.90 -2.05
CA ALA A 35 -6.35 2.51 -2.85
C ALA A 35 -7.74 2.04 -2.40
N TRP A 36 -7.86 0.87 -1.79
CA TRP A 36 -9.13 0.37 -1.26
C TRP A 36 -9.77 1.35 -0.28
N PHE A 37 -8.98 1.98 0.61
CA PHE A 37 -9.52 2.95 1.56
C PHE A 37 -10.16 4.16 0.87
N LYS A 38 -9.53 4.63 -0.21
CA LYS A 38 -10.06 5.75 -1.01
C LYS A 38 -11.30 5.34 -1.81
N LEU A 39 -11.29 4.13 -2.36
CA LEU A 39 -12.45 3.60 -3.09
C LEU A 39 -13.64 3.41 -2.15
N ASP A 40 -13.42 2.93 -0.92
CA ASP A 40 -14.44 2.81 0.11
C ASP A 40 -15.01 4.19 0.50
N GLU A 41 -14.14 5.19 0.71
CA GLU A 41 -14.57 6.58 0.95
C GLU A 41 -15.44 7.14 -0.19
N ILE A 42 -15.01 6.95 -1.44
CA ILE A 42 -15.76 7.39 -2.63
C ILE A 42 -17.10 6.66 -2.70
N GLN A 43 -17.12 5.35 -2.46
CA GLN A 43 -18.34 4.55 -2.46
C GLN A 43 -19.35 5.06 -1.44
N GLN A 44 -18.90 5.45 -0.25
CA GLN A 44 -19.77 5.97 0.81
C GLN A 44 -20.33 7.36 0.47
N SER A 45 -19.51 8.24 -0.10
CA SER A 45 -19.93 9.61 -0.44
C SER A 45 -20.80 9.67 -1.70
N ASP A 46 -20.38 8.99 -2.75
CA ASP A 46 -20.92 9.18 -4.09
C ASP A 46 -22.03 8.17 -4.40
N LYS A 47 -22.14 7.07 -3.62
CA LYS A 47 -23.16 6.01 -3.74
C LYS A 47 -23.45 5.65 -5.21
N ILE A 48 -22.38 5.40 -5.95
CA ILE A 48 -22.42 5.19 -7.41
C ILE A 48 -23.02 3.83 -7.78
N PHE A 49 -23.29 2.97 -6.80
CA PHE A 49 -23.92 1.66 -6.96
C PHE A 49 -25.09 1.51 -6.01
#